data_AF-A0A0P0LWL6-F1
#
_entry.id   AF-A0A0P0LWL6-F1
#
_cell.length_a   1.000
_cell.length_b   1.000
_cell.length_c   1.000
_cell.angle_alpha   90.00
_cell.angle_beta   90.00
_cell.angle_gamma   90.00
#
_symmetry.space_group_name_H-M   'P 1'
#
loop_
_entity.id
_entity.type
_entity.pdbx_description
1 polymer ?
#
loop_
_entity_poly.entity_id
_entity_poly.type
_entity_poly.pdbx_seq_one_letter_code
_entity_poly.pdbx_strand_id
1 'polypeptide(L)'
;MERITISLETELAAILDQLAEKNGYASRSEAIRDLIRGWHSQETLRQNESEHCIAHLGYVYNHHDRTMAERIANLQHDHHDLTVSSMHLHLDHDNCLEVAFLRGKTKDVRQFAHRIVAQTGVRHGSVQIVPVTLEKAAKGHDHGDGVHHVHLQPAS
;
A
#
# COMPACT_ATOMS: atom_id res chain seq x y z
N MET A 1 26.45 -4.69 4.49
CA MET A 1 26.11 -3.97 3.24
C MET A 1 27.06 -4.47 2.17
N GLU A 2 26.55 -4.98 1.06
CA GLU A 2 27.37 -5.48 -0.06
C GLU A 2 27.58 -4.35 -1.08
N ARG A 3 28.78 -4.26 -1.68
CA ARG A 3 29.11 -3.23 -2.67
C ARG A 3 29.18 -3.85 -4.05
N ILE A 4 28.32 -3.38 -4.94
CA ILE A 4 28.30 -3.76 -6.35
C ILE A 4 28.71 -2.57 -7.23
N THR A 5 29.44 -2.84 -8.31
CA THR A 5 29.77 -1.85 -9.34
C THR A 5 28.90 -2.14 -10.55
N ILE A 6 28.15 -1.15 -11.02
CA ILE A 6 27.25 -1.28 -12.17
C ILE A 6 27.73 -0.32 -13.26
N SER A 7 27.91 -0.83 -14.47
CA SER A 7 28.16 -0.02 -15.67
C SER A 7 26.82 0.33 -16.31
N LEU A 8 26.59 1.62 -16.56
CA LEU A 8 25.39 2.16 -17.19
C LEU A 8 25.78 2.98 -18.42
N GLU A 9 24.92 2.99 -19.43
CA GLU A 9 25.04 3.95 -20.53
C GLU A 9 24.94 5.38 -20.01
N THR A 10 25.64 6.31 -20.67
CA THR A 10 25.75 7.71 -20.21
C THR A 10 24.37 8.37 -20.05
N GLU A 11 23.45 8.10 -20.97
CA GLU A 11 22.09 8.63 -20.91
C GLU A 11 21.31 8.09 -19.71
N LEU A 12 21.44 6.79 -19.42
CA LEU A 12 20.78 6.16 -18.28
C LEU A 12 21.34 6.64 -16.93
N ALA A 13 22.65 6.87 -16.85
CA ALA A 13 23.27 7.49 -15.69
C ALA A 13 22.74 8.92 -15.44
N ALA A 14 22.54 9.70 -16.50
CA ALA A 14 21.98 11.05 -16.40
C ALA A 14 20.50 11.03 -15.93
N ILE A 15 19.71 10.06 -16.39
CA ILE A 15 18.33 9.86 -15.91
C ILE A 15 18.33 9.56 -14.40
N LEU A 16 19.23 8.70 -13.93
CA LEU A 16 19.35 8.38 -12.51
C LEU A 16 19.71 9.61 -11.68
N ASP A 17 20.61 10.47 -12.17
CA ASP A 17 20.99 11.72 -11.51
C ASP A 17 19.80 12.68 -11.38
N GLN A 18 19.06 12.88 -12.47
CA GLN A 18 17.86 13.73 -12.45
C GLN A 18 16.80 13.19 -11.50
N LEU A 19 16.61 11.87 -11.46
CA LEU A 19 15.68 11.24 -10.54
C LEU A 19 16.15 11.40 -9.08
N ALA A 20 17.45 11.27 -8.82
CA ALA A 20 18.04 11.48 -7.51
C ALA A 20 17.78 12.90 -6.99
N GLU A 21 18.04 13.90 -7.83
CA GLU A 21 17.84 15.32 -7.51
C GLU A 21 16.36 15.66 -7.31
N LYS A 22 15.50 15.25 -8.25
CA LYS A 22 14.06 15.53 -8.19
C LYS A 22 13.39 14.97 -6.94
N ASN A 23 13.80 13.78 -6.51
CA ASN A 23 13.22 13.08 -5.35
C ASN A 23 14.01 13.32 -4.05
N GLY A 24 15.06 14.15 -4.08
CA GLY A 24 15.82 14.55 -2.90
C GLY A 24 16.68 13.46 -2.26
N TYR A 25 17.14 12.47 -3.02
CA TYR A 25 18.01 11.42 -2.50
C TYR A 25 19.42 11.95 -2.22
N ALA A 26 20.05 11.49 -1.13
CA ALA A 26 21.39 11.94 -0.75
C ALA A 26 22.50 11.32 -1.62
N SER A 27 22.22 10.23 -2.33
CA SER A 27 23.17 9.60 -3.26
C SER A 27 22.50 8.75 -4.34
N ARG A 28 23.22 8.52 -5.46
CA ARG A 28 22.83 7.55 -6.51
C ARG A 28 22.53 6.16 -5.94
N SER A 29 23.31 5.72 -4.95
CA SER A 29 23.13 4.42 -4.29
C SER A 29 21.81 4.33 -3.53
N GLU A 30 21.30 5.45 -3.03
CA GLU A 30 20.01 5.53 -2.33
C GLU A 30 18.86 5.47 -3.33
N ALA A 31 18.95 6.25 -4.41
CA ALA A 31 17.99 6.22 -5.51
C ALA A 31 17.92 4.81 -6.14
N ILE A 32 19.06 4.17 -6.44
CA ILE A 32 19.10 2.79 -6.97
C ILE A 32 18.46 1.81 -5.99
N ARG A 33 18.74 1.93 -4.68
CA ARG A 33 18.17 1.02 -3.69
C ARG A 33 16.65 1.12 -3.64
N ASP A 34 16.13 2.34 -3.71
CA ASP A 34 14.69 2.57 -3.68
C ASP A 34 14.02 2.13 -4.98
N LEU A 35 14.68 2.35 -6.14
CA LEU A 35 14.24 1.81 -7.42
C LEU A 35 14.20 0.28 -7.42
N ILE A 36 15.21 -0.40 -6.88
CA ILE A 36 15.25 -1.87 -6.76
C ILE A 36 14.13 -2.36 -5.84
N ARG A 37 13.95 -1.73 -4.66
CA ARG A 37 12.87 -2.10 -3.72
C ARG A 37 11.49 -1.85 -4.32
N GLY A 38 11.30 -0.72 -4.98
CA GLY A 38 10.06 -0.37 -5.66
C GLY A 38 9.75 -1.34 -6.79
N TRP A 39 10.74 -1.67 -7.62
CA TRP A 39 10.60 -2.67 -8.67
C TRP A 39 10.29 -4.06 -8.10
N HIS A 40 11.01 -4.50 -7.06
CA HIS A 40 10.78 -5.79 -6.42
C HIS A 40 9.40 -5.85 -5.79
N SER A 41 8.97 -4.80 -5.07
CA SER A 41 7.61 -4.71 -4.54
C SER A 41 6.57 -4.84 -5.65
N GLN A 42 6.72 -4.14 -6.77
CA GLN A 42 5.79 -4.25 -7.90
C GLN A 42 5.79 -5.67 -8.52
N GLU A 43 6.93 -6.35 -8.56
CA GLU A 43 7.03 -7.72 -9.07
C GLU A 43 6.44 -8.76 -8.09
N THR A 44 6.71 -8.65 -6.79
CA THR A 44 6.09 -9.49 -5.74
C THR A 44 4.57 -9.28 -5.70
N LEU A 45 4.10 -8.06 -5.97
CA LEU A 45 2.67 -7.76 -6.16
C LEU A 45 2.06 -8.43 -7.39
N ARG A 46 2.86 -8.70 -8.44
CA ARG A 46 2.45 -9.49 -9.60
C ARG A 46 2.48 -10.99 -9.33
N GLN A 47 3.39 -11.46 -8.48
CA GLN A 47 3.61 -12.88 -8.25
C GLN A 47 2.80 -13.51 -7.10
N ASN A 48 1.98 -12.74 -6.36
CA ASN A 48 1.10 -13.26 -5.29
C ASN A 48 1.84 -14.11 -4.21
N GLU A 49 3.11 -13.81 -3.91
CA GLU A 49 3.91 -14.73 -3.08
C GLU A 49 3.57 -14.69 -1.59
N SER A 50 3.04 -13.57 -1.05
CA SER A 50 2.64 -13.53 0.36
C SER A 50 1.16 -13.82 0.57
N GLU A 51 0.87 -14.72 1.51
CA GLU A 51 -0.49 -15.04 1.95
C GLU A 51 -1.20 -13.82 2.56
N HIS A 52 -0.46 -12.93 3.23
CA HIS A 52 -0.99 -11.76 3.94
C HIS A 52 -0.35 -10.45 3.49
N CYS A 53 -1.10 -9.36 3.61
CA CYS A 53 -0.62 -8.01 3.30
C CYS A 53 -1.25 -6.95 4.21
N ILE A 54 -0.63 -5.78 4.18
CA ILE A 54 -1.31 -4.51 4.47
C ILE A 54 -1.45 -3.72 3.17
N ALA A 55 -2.41 -2.81 3.09
CA ALA A 55 -2.56 -1.96 1.92
C ALA A 55 -3.11 -0.58 2.31
N HIS A 56 -2.87 0.41 1.46
CA HIS A 56 -3.64 1.64 1.46
C HIS A 56 -4.40 1.78 0.15
N LEU A 57 -5.69 1.97 0.26
CA LEU A 57 -6.63 2.15 -0.85
C LEU A 57 -7.10 3.60 -0.83
N GLY A 58 -6.65 4.40 -1.81
CA GLY A 58 -7.08 5.77 -1.99
C GLY A 58 -8.12 5.87 -3.09
N TYR A 59 -9.22 6.59 -2.88
CA TYR A 59 -10.19 6.87 -3.92
C TYR A 59 -10.88 8.23 -3.76
N VAL A 60 -11.28 8.81 -4.90
CA VAL A 60 -11.99 10.09 -4.98
C VAL A 60 -13.40 9.87 -5.50
N TYR A 61 -14.39 10.45 -4.83
CA TYR A 61 -15.79 10.40 -5.25
C TYR A 61 -16.51 11.72 -4.95
N ASN A 62 -17.64 11.95 -5.62
CA ASN A 62 -18.51 13.09 -5.35
C ASN A 62 -19.45 12.76 -4.18
N HIS A 63 -19.40 13.54 -3.08
CA HIS A 63 -20.20 13.26 -1.89
C HIS A 63 -21.66 13.69 -1.99
N HIS A 64 -22.05 14.49 -3.00
CA HIS A 64 -23.45 14.79 -3.29
C HIS A 64 -24.20 13.57 -3.88
N ASP A 65 -23.48 12.58 -4.43
CA ASP A 65 -24.06 11.29 -4.78
C ASP A 65 -24.24 10.42 -3.52
N ARG A 66 -25.41 10.56 -2.88
CA ARG A 66 -25.76 9.80 -1.68
C ARG A 66 -25.73 8.30 -1.90
N THR A 67 -26.13 7.83 -3.09
CA THR A 67 -26.12 6.40 -3.39
C THR A 67 -24.70 5.84 -3.42
N MET A 68 -23.73 6.67 -3.83
CA MET A 68 -22.33 6.29 -3.82
C MET A 68 -21.77 6.17 -2.41
N ALA A 69 -22.00 7.18 -1.55
CA ALA A 69 -21.54 7.14 -0.17
C ALA A 69 -22.10 5.92 0.59
N GLU A 70 -23.39 5.61 0.39
CA GLU A 70 -24.02 4.43 0.98
C GLU A 70 -23.42 3.11 0.46
N ARG A 71 -23.18 2.98 -0.86
CA ARG A 71 -22.53 1.78 -1.43
C ARG A 71 -21.14 1.55 -0.86
N ILE A 72 -20.33 2.60 -0.74
CA ILE A 72 -18.97 2.51 -0.19
C ILE A 72 -19.01 2.11 1.28
N ALA A 73 -19.88 2.75 2.08
CA ALA A 73 -20.05 2.41 3.49
C ALA A 73 -20.49 0.96 3.69
N ASN A 74 -21.46 0.48 2.89
CA ASN A 74 -21.91 -0.91 2.95
C ASN A 74 -20.79 -1.90 2.59
N LEU A 75 -20.02 -1.62 1.52
CA LEU A 75 -18.88 -2.46 1.15
C LEU A 75 -17.83 -2.55 2.26
N GLN A 76 -17.50 -1.41 2.90
CA GLN A 76 -16.59 -1.37 4.04
C GLN A 76 -17.15 -2.14 5.25
N HIS A 77 -18.45 -2.03 5.53
CA HIS A 77 -19.11 -2.77 6.62
C HIS A 77 -19.10 -4.29 6.37
N ASP A 78 -19.40 -4.72 5.14
CA ASP A 78 -19.39 -6.13 4.73
C ASP A 78 -17.99 -6.76 4.86
N HIS A 79 -16.93 -5.94 4.80
CA HIS A 79 -15.53 -6.36 4.91
C HIS A 79 -14.81 -5.59 6.04
N HIS A 80 -15.50 -5.36 7.14
CA HIS A 80 -14.96 -4.62 8.29
C HIS A 80 -13.74 -5.30 8.91
N ASP A 81 -13.60 -6.61 8.72
CA ASP A 81 -12.44 -7.41 9.14
C ASP A 81 -11.16 -7.07 8.37
N LEU A 82 -11.31 -6.59 7.12
CA LEU A 82 -10.19 -6.15 6.28
C LEU A 82 -9.81 -4.69 6.51
N THR A 83 -10.74 -3.85 6.93
CA THR A 83 -10.52 -2.40 7.10
C THR A 83 -10.02 -2.09 8.50
N VAL A 84 -8.77 -1.64 8.62
CA VAL A 84 -8.17 -1.24 9.89
C VAL A 84 -8.62 0.15 10.30
N SER A 85 -8.62 1.09 9.34
CA SER A 85 -9.08 2.46 9.53
C SER A 85 -9.31 3.13 8.18
N SER A 86 -10.06 4.23 8.17
CA SER A 86 -10.20 5.11 7.01
C SER A 86 -10.00 6.57 7.41
N MET A 87 -9.45 7.35 6.48
CA MET A 87 -9.32 8.79 6.60
C MET A 87 -10.07 9.44 5.45
N HIS A 88 -10.91 10.43 5.76
CA HIS A 88 -11.71 11.16 4.80
C HIS A 88 -11.31 12.63 4.77
N LEU A 89 -11.12 13.18 3.58
CA LEU A 89 -10.73 14.56 3.34
C LEU A 89 -11.67 15.18 2.32
N HIS A 90 -12.25 16.35 2.65
CA HIS A 90 -12.93 17.17 1.66
C HIS A 90 -11.88 17.83 0.76
N LEU A 91 -11.84 17.45 -0.51
CA LEU A 91 -10.93 18.04 -1.50
C LEU A 91 -11.44 19.40 -1.97
N ASP A 92 -12.76 19.47 -2.19
CA ASP A 92 -13.48 20.69 -2.60
C ASP A 92 -14.96 20.58 -2.21
N HIS A 93 -15.81 21.46 -2.76
CA HIS A 93 -17.25 21.50 -2.49
C HIS A 93 -18.00 20.23 -2.90
N ASP A 94 -17.48 19.46 -3.85
CA ASP A 94 -18.17 18.30 -4.42
C ASP A 94 -17.43 16.99 -4.12
N ASN A 95 -16.11 17.02 -4.01
CA ASN A 95 -15.27 15.83 -4.00
C ASN A 95 -14.66 15.55 -2.64
N CYS A 96 -14.61 14.26 -2.31
CA CYS A 96 -13.89 13.75 -1.16
C CYS A 96 -12.81 12.77 -1.60
N LEU A 97 -11.65 12.83 -0.95
CA LEU A 97 -10.64 11.79 -0.97
C LEU A 97 -10.82 10.93 0.27
N GLU A 98 -10.91 9.63 0.09
CA GLU A 98 -10.88 8.68 1.18
C GLU A 98 -9.70 7.74 1.01
N VAL A 99 -9.00 7.48 2.11
CA VAL A 99 -7.90 6.52 2.19
C VAL A 99 -8.24 5.47 3.24
N ALA A 100 -8.49 4.24 2.80
CA ALA A 100 -8.72 3.09 3.66
C ALA A 100 -7.43 2.29 3.84
N PHE A 101 -7.02 2.09 5.08
CA PHE A 101 -5.92 1.20 5.45
C PHE A 101 -6.47 -0.20 5.70
N LEU A 102 -5.93 -1.17 4.97
CA LEU A 102 -6.43 -2.54 4.92
C LEU A 102 -5.38 -3.52 5.44
N ARG A 103 -5.84 -4.61 6.04
CA ARG A 103 -4.99 -5.72 6.49
C ARG A 103 -5.75 -7.03 6.37
N GLY A 104 -5.10 -8.05 5.81
CA GLY A 104 -5.70 -9.37 5.71
C GLY A 104 -4.97 -10.27 4.74
N LYS A 105 -5.65 -11.31 4.27
CA LYS A 105 -5.13 -12.15 3.18
C LYS A 105 -5.01 -11.33 1.91
N THR A 106 -3.90 -11.47 1.20
CA THR A 106 -3.58 -10.67 0.01
C THR A 106 -4.69 -10.74 -1.04
N LYS A 107 -5.28 -11.92 -1.24
CA LYS A 107 -6.38 -12.13 -2.19
C LYS A 107 -7.64 -11.34 -1.81
N ASP A 108 -8.00 -11.36 -0.53
CA ASP A 108 -9.24 -10.76 -0.03
C ASP A 108 -9.12 -9.23 -0.03
N VAL A 109 -7.97 -8.70 0.43
CA VAL A 109 -7.65 -7.26 0.37
C VAL A 109 -7.68 -6.75 -1.08
N ARG A 110 -7.08 -7.49 -2.02
CA ARG A 110 -7.08 -7.10 -3.44
C ARG A 110 -8.49 -7.12 -4.03
N GLN A 111 -9.27 -8.16 -3.75
CA GLN A 111 -10.64 -8.26 -4.24
C GLN A 111 -11.50 -7.12 -3.70
N PHE A 112 -11.39 -6.83 -2.40
CA PHE A 112 -12.10 -5.73 -1.77
C PHE A 112 -11.72 -4.37 -2.38
N ALA A 113 -10.41 -4.09 -2.51
CA ALA A 113 -9.93 -2.86 -3.14
C ALA A 113 -10.44 -2.70 -4.58
N HIS A 114 -10.40 -3.76 -5.38
CA HIS A 114 -10.94 -3.71 -6.75
C HIS A 114 -12.45 -3.45 -6.78
N ARG A 115 -13.23 -4.00 -5.84
CA ARG A 115 -14.68 -3.73 -5.75
C ARG A 115 -14.98 -2.27 -5.45
N ILE A 116 -14.21 -1.64 -4.56
CA ILE A 116 -14.35 -0.21 -4.25
C ILE A 116 -14.00 0.64 -5.46
N VAL A 117 -12.84 0.40 -6.08
CA VAL A 117 -12.39 1.15 -7.27
C VAL A 117 -13.36 0.99 -8.45
N ALA A 118 -14.01 -0.16 -8.58
CA ALA A 118 -14.99 -0.43 -9.62
C ALA A 118 -16.38 0.18 -9.36
N GLN A 119 -16.62 0.82 -8.20
CA GLN A 119 -17.93 1.44 -7.94
C GLN A 119 -18.17 2.60 -8.91
N THR A 120 -19.38 2.62 -9.49
CA THR A 120 -19.81 3.73 -10.34
C THR A 120 -19.81 5.01 -9.54
N GLY A 121 -19.04 6.01 -9.95
CA GLY A 121 -18.86 7.28 -9.22
C GLY A 121 -17.49 7.45 -8.56
N VAL A 122 -16.66 6.39 -8.48
CA VAL A 122 -15.23 6.56 -8.19
C VAL A 122 -14.57 7.18 -9.41
N ARG A 123 -13.95 8.35 -9.21
CA ARG A 123 -13.26 9.11 -10.26
C ARG A 123 -11.79 8.74 -10.38
N HIS A 124 -11.16 8.47 -9.24
CA HIS A 124 -9.77 8.03 -9.14
C HIS A 124 -9.69 6.96 -8.06
N GLY A 125 -8.94 5.90 -8.31
CA GLY A 125 -8.73 4.81 -7.36
C GLY A 125 -7.32 4.24 -7.51
N SER A 126 -6.62 4.09 -6.41
CA SER A 126 -5.31 3.44 -6.37
C SER A 126 -5.20 2.56 -5.14
N VAL A 127 -4.54 1.41 -5.30
CA VAL A 127 -4.23 0.51 -4.20
C VAL A 127 -2.75 0.22 -4.23
N GLN A 128 -2.09 0.44 -3.10
CA GLN A 128 -0.72 0.00 -2.88
C GLN A 128 -0.74 -1.08 -1.82
N ILE A 129 -0.22 -2.24 -2.18
CA ILE A 129 -0.16 -3.41 -1.30
C ILE A 129 1.29 -3.56 -0.84
N VAL A 130 1.46 -3.85 0.45
CA VAL A 130 2.72 -4.19 1.07
C VAL A 130 2.62 -5.63 1.60
N PRO A 131 3.31 -6.59 0.95
CA PRO A 131 3.35 -7.97 1.42
C PRO A 131 3.91 -8.06 2.85
N VAL A 132 3.30 -8.88 3.70
CA VAL A 132 3.78 -9.12 5.07
C VAL A 132 3.82 -10.61 5.39
N THR A 133 4.82 -11.02 6.16
CA THR A 133 4.86 -12.33 6.80
C THR A 133 4.25 -12.25 8.20
N LEU A 134 3.45 -13.25 8.55
CA LEU A 134 2.96 -13.43 9.91
C LEU A 134 4.02 -14.17 10.70
N GLU A 135 4.78 -13.47 11.53
CA GLU A 135 5.51 -14.16 12.60
C GLU A 135 4.51 -14.52 13.70
N LYS A 136 4.15 -15.81 13.79
CA LYS A 136 3.60 -16.34 15.04
C LYS A 136 4.66 -16.05 16.10
N ALA A 137 4.29 -15.37 17.18
CA ALA A 137 5.16 -15.04 18.30
C ALA A 137 5.79 -16.32 18.89
N ALA A 138 6.87 -16.81 18.29
CA ALA A 138 7.71 -17.88 18.82
C ALA A 138 8.70 -17.32 19.86
N LYS A 139 8.69 -16.01 20.08
CA LYS A 139 9.34 -15.35 21.20
C LYS A 139 8.37 -14.32 21.76
N GLY A 140 7.50 -14.76 22.67
CA GLY A 140 6.75 -13.85 23.52
C GLY A 140 7.75 -13.05 24.35
N HIS A 141 7.83 -11.75 24.14
CA HIS A 141 8.40 -10.85 25.13
C HIS A 141 7.25 -10.48 26.05
N ASP A 142 7.39 -10.87 27.32
CA ASP A 142 6.37 -10.76 28.34
C ASP A 142 6.23 -9.29 28.77
N HIS A 143 5.27 -8.60 28.19
CA HIS A 143 4.78 -7.33 28.72
C HIS A 143 3.57 -7.63 29.60
N GLY A 144 3.83 -8.00 30.85
CA GLY A 144 2.98 -7.77 32.03
C GLY A 144 1.57 -8.35 32.10
N ASP A 145 0.91 -8.72 31.01
CA ASP A 145 -0.52 -9.04 30.97
C ASP A 145 -0.89 -10.17 29.98
N GLY A 146 0.08 -10.97 29.49
CA GLY A 146 -0.21 -12.24 28.80
C GLY A 146 -1.00 -12.15 27.47
N VAL A 147 -1.10 -10.98 26.85
CA VAL A 147 -1.81 -10.82 25.56
C VAL A 147 -0.90 -11.25 24.41
N HIS A 148 -1.19 -12.41 23.84
CA HIS A 148 -0.58 -12.87 22.59
C HIS A 148 -0.98 -11.93 21.45
N HIS A 149 -0.02 -11.18 20.90
CA HIS A 149 -0.21 -10.37 19.70
C HIS A 149 0.61 -10.92 18.53
N VAL A 150 0.13 -10.65 17.31
CA VAL A 150 0.77 -11.07 16.07
C VAL A 150 1.56 -9.90 15.49
N HIS A 151 2.84 -10.12 15.18
CA HIS A 151 3.65 -9.13 14.48
C HIS A 151 3.55 -9.32 12.97
N LEU A 152 3.36 -8.21 12.26
CA LEU A 152 3.49 -8.15 10.81
C LEU A 152 4.88 -7.64 10.47
N GLN A 153 5.67 -8.46 9.78
CA GLN A 153 6.94 -8.02 9.22
C GLN A 153 6.80 -7.82 7.72
N PRO A 154 7.32 -6.73 7.14
CA PRO A 154 7.37 -6.58 5.69
C PRO A 154 8.12 -7.76 5.07
N ALA A 155 7.52 -8.43 4.08
CA ALA A 155 8.22 -9.45 3.31
C ALA A 155 9.21 -8.74 2.39
N SER A 156 10.50 -8.89 2.66
CA SER A 156 11.61 -8.26 1.94
C SER A 156 11.97 -8.97 0.66
#